data_AF-A0A6B2IDA3-F1
#
_entry.id   AF-A0A6B2IDA3-F1
#
_cell.length_a   1.000
_cell.length_b   1.000
_cell.length_c   1.000
_cell.angle_alpha   90.00
_cell.angle_beta   90.00
_cell.angle_gamma   90.00
#
_symmetry.space_group_name_H-M   'P 1'
#
loop_
_entity.id
_entity.type
_entity.pdbx_description
1 polymer ?
#
loop_
_entity_poly.entity_id
_entity_poly.type
_entity_poly.pdbx_seq_one_letter_code
_entity_poly.pdbx_strand_id
1 'polypeptide(L)'
;MLKQEFNNNVIDVIGQPVVIPYITELGNQSTYTPDFLVQFSSSNCDDFEDFPVPMLIEIKPKKKLVEDWDKLKPKFRAAHRFAADKGWKFKIISETRLYDQYWENINFLKKFRRSH
;
A
#
# COMPACT_ATOMS: atom_id res chain seq x y z
N MET A 1 -18.44 24.03 13.43
CA MET A 1 -18.66 22.68 12.89
C MET A 1 -17.56 22.37 11.88
N LEU A 2 -16.60 21.52 12.23
CA LEU A 2 -15.63 21.02 11.26
C LEU A 2 -16.29 19.87 10.49
N LYS A 3 -16.58 20.07 9.20
CA LYS A 3 -16.85 18.96 8.28
C LYS A 3 -15.52 18.26 8.01
N GLN A 4 -15.25 17.22 8.77
CA GLN A 4 -14.23 16.24 8.42
C GLN A 4 -14.88 15.34 7.37
N GLU A 5 -14.74 15.70 6.09
CA GLU A 5 -15.14 14.83 4.98
C GLU A 5 -14.21 13.61 5.01
N PHE A 6 -14.60 12.62 5.80
CA PHE A 6 -14.07 11.27 5.72
C PHE A 6 -14.41 10.77 4.32
N ASN A 7 -13.45 10.90 3.41
CA ASN A 7 -13.49 10.22 2.13
C ASN A 7 -13.31 8.72 2.40
N ASN A 8 -14.41 8.09 2.81
CA ASN A 8 -14.53 6.75 3.39
C ASN A 8 -14.46 5.64 2.32
N ASN A 9 -13.64 5.82 1.31
CA ASN A 9 -13.59 4.92 0.16
C ASN A 9 -12.64 3.73 0.38
N VAL A 10 -12.15 3.43 1.57
CA VAL A 10 -11.27 2.26 1.81
C VAL A 10 -12.11 1.06 2.24
N ILE A 11 -12.18 0.00 1.42
CA ILE A 11 -12.92 -1.24 1.75
C ILE A 11 -12.08 -2.16 2.63
N ASP A 12 -10.83 -2.39 2.22
CA ASP A 12 -9.99 -3.41 2.85
C ASP A 12 -8.52 -3.02 2.81
N VAL A 13 -7.81 -3.42 3.86
CA VAL A 13 -6.38 -3.23 3.99
C VAL A 13 -5.78 -4.57 4.37
N ILE A 14 -5.08 -5.18 3.42
CA ILE A 14 -4.47 -6.49 3.56
C ILE A 14 -3.00 -6.30 3.88
N GLY A 15 -2.57 -6.74 5.06
CA GLY A 15 -1.16 -6.75 5.45
C GLY A 15 -0.41 -7.90 4.79
N GLN A 16 0.83 -7.65 4.36
CA GLN A 16 1.73 -8.63 3.72
C GLN A 16 1.02 -9.45 2.62
N PRO A 17 0.48 -8.77 1.60
CA PRO A 17 -0.53 -9.36 0.71
C PRO A 17 0.03 -10.38 -0.27
N VAL A 18 1.33 -10.28 -0.60
CA VAL A 18 1.95 -11.08 -1.65
C VAL A 18 3.46 -11.14 -1.50
N VAL A 19 4.06 -12.27 -1.87
CA VAL A 19 5.51 -12.45 -1.98
C VAL A 19 5.93 -12.19 -3.43
N ILE A 20 6.82 -11.23 -3.65
CA ILE A 20 7.30 -10.79 -4.96
C ILE A 20 8.77 -11.20 -5.14
N PRO A 21 9.10 -12.03 -6.14
CA PRO A 21 10.49 -12.37 -6.44
C PRO A 21 11.21 -11.18 -7.07
N TYR A 22 12.48 -10.98 -6.73
CA TYR A 22 13.33 -9.96 -7.32
C TYR A 22 14.79 -10.40 -7.36
N ILE A 23 15.59 -9.72 -8.18
CA ILE A 23 17.04 -9.91 -8.23
C ILE A 23 17.69 -8.81 -7.39
N THR A 24 18.51 -9.21 -6.42
CA THR A 24 19.32 -8.29 -5.61
C THR A 24 20.37 -7.58 -6.45
N GLU A 25 20.98 -6.53 -5.92
CA GLU A 25 22.08 -5.84 -6.60
C GLU A 25 23.29 -6.72 -6.87
N LEU A 26 23.47 -7.77 -6.07
CA LEU A 26 24.53 -8.77 -6.22
C LEU A 26 24.18 -9.87 -7.24
N GLY A 27 23.04 -9.76 -7.93
CA GLY A 27 22.60 -10.75 -8.92
C GLY A 27 21.88 -11.98 -8.34
N ASN A 28 21.80 -12.10 -7.01
CA ASN A 28 21.13 -13.23 -6.35
C ASN A 28 19.60 -13.08 -6.41
N GLN A 29 18.90 -14.20 -6.52
CA GLN A 29 17.44 -14.26 -6.36
C GLN A 29 17.05 -14.06 -4.90
N SER A 30 15.98 -13.29 -4.68
CA SER A 30 15.42 -13.04 -3.35
C SER A 30 13.92 -12.74 -3.46
N THR A 31 13.24 -12.64 -2.33
CA THR A 31 11.81 -12.36 -2.23
C THR A 31 11.53 -11.16 -1.34
N TYR A 32 10.51 -10.40 -1.69
CA TYR A 32 10.10 -9.19 -1.00
C TYR A 32 8.57 -9.21 -0.81
N THR A 33 8.13 -8.92 0.40
CA THR A 33 6.71 -8.84 0.75
C THR A 33 6.38 -7.40 1.11
N PRO A 34 5.57 -6.68 0.31
CA PRO A 34 5.12 -5.34 0.63
C PRO A 34 4.32 -5.31 1.93
N ASP A 35 4.32 -4.18 2.64
CA ASP A 35 3.62 -4.10 3.92
C ASP A 35 2.09 -4.19 3.77
N PHE A 36 1.50 -3.51 2.77
CA PHE A 36 0.05 -3.43 2.64
C PHE A 36 -0.44 -3.42 1.18
N LEU A 37 -1.65 -3.95 0.98
CA LEU A 37 -2.50 -3.68 -0.19
C LEU A 37 -3.77 -3.00 0.29
N VAL A 38 -4.05 -1.80 -0.21
CA VAL A 38 -5.26 -1.03 0.07
C VAL A 38 -6.21 -1.15 -1.11
N GLN A 39 -7.44 -1.56 -0.84
CA GLN A 39 -8.51 -1.66 -1.83
C GLN A 39 -9.60 -0.65 -1.52
N PHE A 40 -10.18 -0.07 -2.57
CA PHE A 40 -11.13 1.02 -2.45
C PHE A 40 -12.53 0.67 -2.94
N SER A 41 -13.53 1.35 -2.38
CA SER A 41 -14.95 1.15 -2.61
C SER A 41 -15.37 1.85 -3.87
N SER A 42 -15.94 1.07 -4.80
CA SER A 42 -16.59 1.61 -6.00
C SER A 42 -17.96 2.23 -5.68
N SER A 43 -18.47 2.10 -4.45
CA SER A 43 -19.86 2.43 -4.10
C SER A 43 -20.22 3.92 -4.12
N ASN A 44 -19.26 4.82 -4.33
CA ASN A 44 -19.47 6.28 -4.36
C ASN A 44 -18.96 6.94 -5.66
N CYS A 45 -18.61 6.16 -6.69
CA CYS A 45 -18.17 6.72 -7.97
C CYS A 45 -19.36 6.79 -8.94
N ASP A 46 -20.20 7.81 -8.79
CA ASP A 46 -21.15 8.19 -9.84
C ASP A 46 -20.44 8.83 -11.05
N ASP A 47 -19.17 9.24 -10.88
CA ASP A 47 -18.31 9.77 -11.94
C ASP A 47 -17.43 8.65 -12.52
N PHE A 48 -17.66 8.34 -13.80
CA PHE A 48 -16.95 7.31 -14.57
C PHE A 48 -15.43 7.56 -14.75
N GLU A 49 -14.89 8.68 -14.28
CA GLU A 49 -13.50 9.08 -14.54
C GLU A 49 -12.51 8.75 -13.41
N ASP A 50 -12.95 8.46 -12.19
CA ASP A 50 -12.04 8.24 -11.04
C ASP A 50 -12.36 6.92 -10.30
N PHE A 51 -12.19 5.79 -11.00
CA PHE A 51 -12.21 4.49 -10.34
C PHE A 51 -11.04 4.37 -9.36
N PRO A 52 -11.29 4.04 -8.08
CA PRO A 52 -10.24 4.05 -7.10
C PRO A 52 -9.41 2.77 -7.23
N VAL A 53 -8.24 2.88 -7.87
CA VAL A 53 -7.34 1.76 -8.15
C VAL A 53 -6.68 1.24 -6.87
N PRO A 54 -6.55 -0.09 -6.67
CA PRO A 54 -5.83 -0.64 -5.53
C PRO A 54 -4.40 -0.12 -5.43
N MET A 55 -3.92 0.06 -4.21
CA MET A 55 -2.59 0.56 -3.92
C MET A 55 -1.76 -0.47 -3.15
N LEU A 56 -0.62 -0.85 -3.71
CA LEU A 56 0.42 -1.60 -3.04
C LEU A 56 1.35 -0.62 -2.32
N ILE A 57 1.52 -0.78 -1.01
CA ILE A 57 2.21 0.17 -0.15
C ILE A 57 3.37 -0.49 0.55
N GLU A 58 4.52 0.20 0.51
CA GLU A 58 5.67 -0.05 1.39
C GLU A 58 5.81 1.11 2.37
N ILE A 59 6.07 0.80 3.64
CA ILE A 59 6.39 1.80 4.66
C ILE A 59 7.88 1.77 4.95
N LYS A 60 8.56 2.89 4.75
CA LYS A 60 9.99 3.00 5.01
C LYS A 60 10.40 4.36 5.55
N PRO A 61 11.16 4.44 6.67
CA PRO A 61 11.67 5.71 7.17
C PRO A 61 12.51 6.43 6.12
N LYS A 62 12.38 7.75 5.98
CA LYS A 62 13.14 8.53 4.98
C LYS A 62 14.64 8.32 5.11
N LYS A 63 15.15 8.29 6.35
CA LYS A 63 16.56 8.02 6.63
C LYS A 63 17.02 6.69 6.04
N LYS A 64 16.20 5.64 6.17
CA LYS A 64 16.47 4.31 5.59
C LYS A 64 16.34 4.26 4.08
N LEU A 65 15.42 5.04 3.50
CA LEU A 65 15.33 5.17 2.05
C LEU A 65 16.59 5.77 1.44
N VAL A 66 17.24 6.72 2.13
CA VAL A 66 18.48 7.34 1.67
C VAL A 66 19.68 6.43 1.94
N GLU A 67 19.82 5.89 3.15
CA GLU A 67 20.97 5.06 3.55
C GLU A 67 21.10 3.77 2.74
N ASP A 68 19.98 3.09 2.46
CA ASP A 68 19.95 1.77 1.84
C ASP A 68 19.32 1.81 0.44
N TRP A 69 19.33 2.97 -0.24
CA TRP A 69 18.62 3.16 -1.51
C TRP A 69 18.96 2.09 -2.55
N ASP A 70 20.25 1.84 -2.74
CA ASP A 70 20.76 0.86 -3.70
C ASP A 70 20.14 -0.52 -3.40
N LYS A 71 20.25 -1.01 -2.17
CA LYS A 71 19.66 -2.30 -1.75
C LYS A 71 18.14 -2.37 -1.91
N LEU A 72 17.45 -1.23 -1.76
CA LEU A 72 15.99 -1.15 -1.80
C LEU A 72 15.43 -1.01 -3.22
N LYS A 73 16.17 -0.34 -4.11
CA LYS A 73 15.74 -0.04 -5.47
C LYS A 73 15.33 -1.27 -6.28
N PRO A 74 16.03 -2.42 -6.26
CA PRO A 74 15.58 -3.62 -6.95
C PRO A 74 14.24 -4.15 -6.43
N LYS A 75 14.01 -4.08 -5.12
CA LYS A 75 12.74 -4.48 -4.49
C LYS A 75 11.60 -3.60 -4.97
N PHE A 76 11.79 -2.29 -4.92
CA PHE A 76 10.77 -1.32 -5.33
C PHE A 76 10.47 -1.40 -6.82
N ARG A 77 11.47 -1.70 -7.66
CA ARG A 77 11.26 -1.94 -9.08
C ARG A 77 10.40 -3.18 -9.32
N ALA A 78 10.65 -4.26 -8.59
CA ALA A 78 9.84 -5.47 -8.68
C ALA A 78 8.40 -5.22 -8.19
N ALA A 79 8.24 -4.51 -7.07
CA ALA A 79 6.95 -4.11 -6.52
C ALA A 79 6.14 -3.26 -7.50
N HIS A 80 6.78 -2.26 -8.10
CA HIS A 80 6.16 -1.38 -9.08
C HIS A 80 5.71 -2.15 -10.32
N ARG A 81 6.56 -3.06 -10.84
CA ARG A 81 6.19 -3.90 -11.98
C ARG A 81 5.01 -4.82 -11.65
N PHE A 82 5.07 -5.49 -10.50
CA PHE A 82 3.99 -6.34 -10.03
C PHE A 82 2.67 -5.57 -9.90
N ALA A 83 2.70 -4.37 -9.30
CA ALA A 83 1.52 -3.52 -9.20
C ALA A 83 0.98 -3.12 -10.58
N ALA A 84 1.86 -2.67 -11.49
CA ALA A 84 1.48 -2.28 -12.84
C ALA A 84 0.82 -3.44 -13.63
N ASP A 85 1.38 -4.66 -13.54
CA ASP A 85 0.83 -5.86 -14.18
C ASP A 85 -0.58 -6.21 -13.68
N LYS A 86 -0.95 -5.74 -12.48
CA LYS A 86 -2.27 -5.90 -11.87
C LYS A 86 -3.20 -4.70 -12.06
N GLY A 87 -2.74 -3.63 -12.72
CA GLY A 87 -3.46 -2.35 -12.80
C GLY A 87 -3.50 -1.58 -11.47
N TRP A 88 -2.59 -1.87 -10.54
CA TRP A 88 -2.49 -1.23 -9.23
C TRP A 88 -1.44 -0.12 -9.24
N LYS A 89 -1.52 0.79 -8.27
CA LYS A 89 -0.47 1.79 -8.02
C LYS A 89 0.47 1.30 -6.92
N PHE A 90 1.77 1.54 -7.07
CA PHE A 90 2.76 1.30 -6.01
C PHE A 90 3.16 2.62 -5.34
N LYS A 91 3.18 2.66 -4.01
CA LYS A 91 3.60 3.83 -3.23
C LYS A 91 4.52 3.46 -2.08
N ILE A 92 5.52 4.29 -1.87
CA ILE A 92 6.38 4.24 -0.68
C ILE A 92 5.95 5.38 0.23
N ILE A 93 5.62 5.06 1.48
CA ILE A 93 5.22 6.03 2.48
C ILE A 93 6.29 6.08 3.57
N SER A 94 6.74 7.28 3.91
CA SER A 94 7.60 7.48 5.08
C SER A 94 6.78 7.84 6.31
N GLU A 95 7.25 7.44 7.50
CA GLU A 95 6.69 7.58 8.88
C GLU A 95 6.01 8.93 9.23
N THR A 96 5.00 9.36 8.50
CA THR A 96 4.23 10.58 8.77
C THR A 96 2.76 10.25 8.65
N ARG A 97 1.97 10.65 9.67
CA ARG A 97 0.49 10.75 9.86
C ARG A 97 -0.43 9.70 9.22
N LEU A 98 -0.15 9.30 7.99
CA LEU A 98 -0.81 8.20 7.28
C LEU A 98 -0.65 6.87 8.02
N TYR A 99 0.49 6.55 8.62
CA TYR A 99 0.64 5.31 9.40
C TYR A 99 -0.43 5.22 10.49
N ASP A 100 -0.56 6.24 11.34
CA ASP A 100 -1.53 6.25 12.43
C ASP A 100 -2.96 6.19 11.90
N GLN A 101 -3.29 6.98 10.87
CA GLN A 101 -4.62 6.96 10.26
C GLN A 101 -4.94 5.61 9.59
N TYR A 102 -3.97 4.98 8.91
CA TYR A 102 -4.13 3.67 8.31
C TYR A 102 -4.24 2.58 9.36
N TRP A 103 -3.50 2.65 10.47
CA TRP A 103 -3.63 1.71 11.57
C TRP A 103 -4.95 1.82 12.30
N GLU A 104 -5.44 3.04 12.52
CA GLU A 104 -6.80 3.28 13.01
C GLU A 104 -7.83 2.66 12.07
N ASN A 105 -7.68 2.86 10.75
CA ASN A 105 -8.58 2.29 9.75
C ASN A 105 -8.49 0.75 9.69
N ILE A 106 -7.30 0.16 9.73
CA ILE A 106 -7.10 -1.30 9.79
C ILE A 106 -7.76 -1.89 11.04
N ASN A 107 -7.54 -1.26 12.19
CA ASN A 107 -8.13 -1.72 13.46
C ASN A 107 -9.66 -1.55 13.47
N PHE A 108 -10.16 -0.48 12.85
CA PHE A 108 -11.58 -0.26 12.64
C PHE A 108 -12.17 -1.34 11.73
N LEU A 109 -11.61 -1.57 10.54
CA LEU A 109 -12.07 -2.58 9.58
C LEU A 109 -12.03 -4.02 10.15
N LYS A 110 -10.99 -4.36 10.92
CA LYS A 110 -10.92 -5.65 11.64
C LYS A 110 -12.07 -5.85 12.63
N LYS A 111 -12.59 -4.78 13.25
CA LYS A 111 -13.75 -4.84 14.16
C LYS A 111 -15.05 -5.10 13.39
N PHE A 112 -15.25 -4.50 12.21
CA PHE A 112 -16.45 -4.75 11.39
C PHE A 112 -16.49 -6.18 10.83
N ARG A 113 -15.34 -6.75 10.45
CA ARG A 113 -15.27 -8.13 9.95
C ARG A 113 -15.57 -9.22 10.99
N ARG A 114 -15.61 -8.89 12.28
CA ARG A 114 -15.93 -9.84 13.37
C ARG A 114 -17.40 -9.82 13.80
N SER A 115 -18.21 -8.90 13.26
CA SER A 115 -19.62 -8.73 13.63
C SER A 115 -20.60 -9.33 12.61
N HIS A 116 -20.19 -10.35 11.86
CA HIS A 116 -21.06 -11.20 11.03
C HIS A 116 -20.69 -12.66 11.22
#